data_AF-A0A1C6W146-F1
#
_entry.id   AF-A0A1C6W146-F1
#
_cell.length_a   1.000
_cell.length_b   1.000
_cell.length_c   1.000
_cell.angle_alpha   90.00
_cell.angle_beta   90.00
_cell.angle_gamma   90.00
#
_symmetry.space_group_name_H-M   'P 1'
#
loop_
_entity.id
_entity.type
_entity.pdbx_description
1 polymer ?
#
loop_
_entity_poly.entity_id
_entity_poly.type
_entity_poly.pdbx_seq_one_letter_code
_entity_poly.pdbx_strand_id
1 'polypeptide(L)' 'MSATDVRRNDASGTPSRNIDLKLEVVVIPVADVDRAKEFYGRLGWRLDRTPPGIVQFTPPGSGCSVQFGPTLTAAAPGS' A
#
# COMPACT_ATOMS: atom_id res chain seq x y z
N MET A 1 39.00 -12.03 43.19
CA MET A 1 37.71 -11.79 42.50
C MET A 1 38.02 -11.05 41.21
N SER A 2 38.01 -11.74 40.06
CA SER A 2 38.21 -11.09 38.75
C SER A 2 36.85 -10.60 38.25
N ALA A 3 36.72 -9.29 38.02
CA ALA A 3 35.57 -8.72 37.36
C ALA A 3 35.69 -8.99 35.85
N THR A 4 34.70 -9.71 35.30
CA THR A 4 34.60 -9.96 33.86
C THR A 4 34.18 -8.67 33.16
N ASP A 5 35.05 -8.18 32.29
CA ASP A 5 34.81 -7.01 31.44
C ASP A 5 33.84 -7.39 30.30
N VAL A 6 32.59 -6.91 30.36
CA VAL A 6 31.59 -7.14 29.32
C VAL A 6 31.80 -6.11 28.21
N ARG A 7 32.54 -6.51 27.17
CA ARG A 7 32.71 -5.70 25.96
C ARG A 7 31.36 -5.52 25.26
N ARG A 8 30.82 -4.30 25.31
CA ARG A 8 29.65 -3.88 24.53
C ARG A 8 30.06 -3.82 23.05
N ASN A 9 29.47 -4.68 22.23
CA ASN A 9 29.65 -4.65 20.79
C ASN A 9 28.78 -3.52 20.21
N ASP A 10 29.36 -2.34 19.98
CA ASP A 10 28.71 -1.28 19.21
C ASP A 10 28.69 -1.70 17.74
N ALA A 11 27.60 -2.38 17.34
CA ALA A 11 27.24 -2.48 15.94
C ALA A 11 26.94 -1.05 15.45
N SER A 12 27.88 -0.47 14.71
CA SER A 12 27.73 0.81 14.03
C SER A 12 26.69 0.69 12.92
N GLY A 13 25.41 0.62 13.32
CA GLY A 13 24.28 0.73 12.41
C GLY A 13 24.35 2.08 11.71
N THR A 14 24.31 2.06 10.38
CA THR A 14 24.16 3.26 9.56
C THR A 14 22.99 4.08 10.11
N PRO A 15 23.12 5.41 10.34
CA PRO A 15 22.00 6.20 10.83
C PRO A 15 20.85 6.06 9.85
N SER A 16 19.76 5.44 10.30
CA SER A 16 18.51 5.42 9.56
C SER A 16 18.10 6.87 9.34
N ARG A 17 18.18 7.35 8.10
CA ARG A 17 17.56 8.65 7.77
C ARG A 17 16.08 8.50 8.10
N ASN A 18 15.55 9.38 8.94
CA ASN A 18 14.11 9.50 9.13
C ASN A 18 13.50 9.97 7.82
N ILE A 19 13.06 9.01 6.99
CA ILE A 19 12.28 9.28 5.78
C ILE A 19 10.80 9.21 6.18
N ASP A 20 10.05 10.27 5.87
CA ASP A 20 8.59 10.26 6.04
C ASP A 20 7.97 9.46 4.88
N LEU A 21 7.59 8.21 5.16
CA LEU A 21 6.95 7.32 4.19
C LEU A 21 5.44 7.47 4.30
N LYS A 22 4.78 7.81 3.18
CA LYS A 22 3.32 7.85 3.06
C LYS A 22 2.82 6.69 2.19
N LEU A 23 1.65 6.16 2.55
CA LEU A 23 0.97 5.14 1.75
C LEU A 23 0.18 5.84 0.64
N GLU A 24 0.63 5.66 -0.60
CA GLU A 24 0.04 6.37 -1.75
C GLU A 24 -1.03 5.54 -2.45
N VAL A 25 -0.82 4.23 -2.57
CA VAL A 25 -1.72 3.35 -3.31
C VAL A 25 -1.66 1.91 -2.80
N VAL A 26 -2.81 1.24 -2.80
CA VAL A 26 -2.93 -0.20 -2.52
C VAL A 26 -3.62 -0.88 -3.70
N VAL A 27 -3.04 -1.99 -4.17
CA VAL A 27 -3.69 -2.85 -5.17
C VAL A 27 -4.58 -3.86 -4.45
N ILE A 28 -5.87 -3.89 -4.81
CA ILE A 28 -6.85 -4.83 -4.24
C ILE A 28 -7.18 -5.89 -5.31
N PRO A 29 -6.93 -7.19 -5.05
CA PRO A 29 -7.38 -8.24 -5.95
C PRO A 29 -8.91 -8.35 -5.90
N VAL A 30 -9.56 -8.19 -7.05
CA VAL A 30 -11.02 -8.25 -7.21
C VAL A 30 -11.40 -9.36 -8.17
N ALA A 31 -12.54 -10.02 -7.91
CA ALA A 31 -13.04 -11.10 -8.76
C ALA A 31 -13.65 -10.58 -10.07
N ASP A 32 -14.21 -9.36 -10.03
CA ASP A 32 -14.86 -8.70 -11.15
C ASP A 32 -14.58 -7.19 -11.05
N VAL A 33 -13.93 -6.64 -12.08
CA VAL A 33 -13.49 -5.25 -12.12
C VAL A 33 -14.68 -4.28 -12.24
N ASP A 34 -15.69 -4.63 -13.03
CA ASP A 34 -16.84 -3.77 -13.28
C ASP A 34 -17.74 -3.71 -12.04
N ARG A 35 -17.97 -4.87 -11.39
CA ARG A 35 -18.70 -4.93 -10.12
C ARG A 35 -17.98 -4.16 -9.01
N ALA A 36 -16.66 -4.29 -8.90
CA ALA A 36 -15.87 -3.53 -7.94
C ALA A 36 -15.95 -2.02 -8.21
N LYS A 37 -15.86 -1.62 -9.48
CA LYS A 37 -15.98 -0.22 -9.89
C LYS A 37 -17.34 0.38 -9.52
N GLU A 38 -18.43 -0.34 -9.74
CA GLU A 38 -19.75 0.10 -9.32
C GLU A 38 -19.83 0.25 -7.79
N PHE A 39 -19.33 -0.73 -7.04
CA PHE A 39 -19.33 -0.72 -5.58
C PHE A 39 -18.61 0.51 -5.01
N TYR A 40 -17.34 0.75 -5.40
CA TYR A 40 -16.59 1.90 -4.89
C TYR A 40 -17.15 3.25 -5.39
N GLY A 41 -17.70 3.28 -6.60
CA GLY A 41 -18.43 4.45 -7.10
C GLY A 41 -19.66 4.80 -6.24
N ARG A 42 -20.41 3.80 -5.78
CA ARG A 42 -21.58 3.98 -4.91
C ARG A 42 -21.22 4.48 -3.50
N LEU A 43 -19.98 4.28 -3.06
CA LEU A 43 -19.47 4.87 -1.82
C LEU A 43 -19.14 6.36 -1.97
N GLY A 44 -19.30 6.93 -3.17
CA GLY A 44 -18.95 8.32 -3.46
C GLY A 44 -17.45 8.56 -3.54
N TRP A 45 -16.65 7.51 -3.77
CA TRP A 45 -15.21 7.67 -3.95
C TRP A 45 -14.91 8.30 -5.30
N ARG A 46 -13.88 9.15 -5.35
CA ARG A 46 -13.48 9.82 -6.59
C ARG A 46 -12.85 8.81 -7.53
N LEU A 47 -13.44 8.60 -8.70
CA LEU A 47 -12.82 7.85 -9.79
C LEU A 47 -11.76 8.72 -10.47
N ASP A 48 -10.50 8.27 -10.44
CA ASP A 48 -9.39 9.00 -11.01
C ASP A 48 -9.15 8.61 -12.49
N ARG A 49 -8.46 9.47 -13.24
CA ARG A 49 -8.09 9.20 -14.64
C ARG A 49 -6.82 8.35 -14.71
N THR A 50 -6.92 7.17 -15.29
CA THR A 50 -5.85 6.17 -15.39
C THR A 50 -5.65 5.68 -16.82
N PRO A 51 -4.50 5.02 -17.12
CA PRO A 51 -4.35 4.25 -18.35
C PRO A 51 -5.37 3.11 -18.45
N PRO A 52 -5.63 2.58 -19.67
CA PRO A 52 -6.51 1.44 -19.86
C PRO A 52 -6.10 0.22 -19.01
N GLY A 53 -7.07 -0.49 -18.45
CA GLY A 53 -6.84 -1.68 -17.63
C GLY A 53 -6.59 -1.42 -16.14
N ILE A 54 -6.57 -0.16 -15.70
CA ILE A 54 -6.45 0.22 -14.30
C ILE A 54 -7.70 1.00 -13.90
N VAL A 55 -8.36 0.58 -12.83
CA VAL A 55 -9.37 1.39 -12.13
C VAL A 55 -8.75 1.90 -10.84
N GLN A 56 -8.79 3.21 -10.63
CA GLN A 56 -8.31 3.82 -9.39
C GLN A 56 -9.42 4.65 -8.73
N PHE A 57 -9.58 4.48 -7.43
CA PHE A 57 -10.43 5.34 -6.62
C PHE A 57 -9.64 5.97 -5.48
N THR A 58 -9.90 7.26 -5.22
CA THR A 58 -9.46 7.96 -4.01
C THR A 58 -10.65 8.13 -3.05
N PRO A 59 -10.63 7.55 -1.84
CA PRO A 59 -11.64 7.79 -0.81
C PRO A 59 -11.68 9.25 -0.37
N PRO A 60 -12.85 9.81 -0.01
CA PRO A 60 -12.93 11.16 0.56
C PRO A 60 -12.05 11.29 1.81
N GLY A 61 -11.20 12.32 1.85
CA GLY A 61 -10.31 12.61 2.98
C GLY A 61 -9.07 11.71 3.09
N SER A 62 -8.89 10.71 2.22
CA SER A 62 -7.69 9.87 2.17
C SER A 62 -6.62 10.47 1.26
N GLY A 63 -5.36 10.43 1.69
CA GLY A 63 -4.20 10.65 0.82
C GLY A 63 -3.80 9.42 0.01
N CYS A 64 -4.36 8.25 0.32
CA CYS A 64 -4.09 6.97 -0.33
C CYS A 64 -5.23 6.60 -1.31
N SER A 65 -4.87 5.98 -2.42
CA SER A 65 -5.79 5.43 -3.41
C SER A 65 -5.86 3.90 -3.37
N VAL A 66 -6.92 3.33 -3.94
CA VAL A 66 -6.99 1.91 -4.28
C VAL A 66 -6.99 1.71 -5.77
N GLN A 67 -6.29 0.68 -6.23
CA GLN A 67 -6.25 0.26 -7.63
C GLN A 67 -6.70 -1.19 -7.78
N PHE A 68 -7.41 -1.48 -8.85
CA PHE A 68 -7.74 -2.84 -9.27
C PHE A 68 -7.92 -2.92 -10.78
N GLY A 69 -7.71 -4.11 -11.34
CA GLY A 69 -7.68 -4.34 -12.77
C GLY A 69 -7.11 -5.71 -13.11
N PRO A 70 -7.36 -6.22 -14.33
CA PRO A 70 -7.13 -7.62 -14.69
C PRO A 70 -5.65 -8.04 -14.66
N THR A 71 -4.72 -7.10 -14.78
CA THR A 71 -3.27 -7.38 -14.86
C THR A 71 -2.46 -6.72 -13.74
N LEU A 72 -3.11 -6.22 -12.69
CA LEU A 72 -2.44 -5.48 -11.61
C LEU A 72 -1.85 -6.38 -10.52
N THR A 73 -2.37 -7.59 -10.33
CA THR A 73 -1.89 -8.54 -9.33
C THR A 73 -2.24 -9.99 -9.72
N ALA A 74 -1.41 -10.93 -9.28
CA ALA A 74 -1.65 -12.38 -9.40
C ALA A 74 -2.34 -12.97 -8.15
N ALA A 75 -2.58 -12.16 -7.13
CA ALA A 75 -3.22 -12.60 -5.89
C ALA A 75 -4.70 -12.98 -6.11
N ALA A 76 -5.19 -13.94 -5.32
CA ALA A 76 -6.59 -14.36 -5.40
C ALA A 76 -7.51 -13.23 -4.90
N PRO A 77 -8.72 -13.06 -5.48
CA PRO A 77 -9.68 -12.08 -4.99
C PRO A 77 -9.96 -12.20 -3.49
N GLY A 78 -9.90 -11.07 -2.78
CA GLY A 78 -10.15 -11.00 -1.34
C GLY A 78 -9.01 -11.44 -0.42
N SER A 79 -7.80 -11.69 -0.95
CA SER A 79 -6.58 -11.93 -0.17
C SER A 79 -5.93 -10.67 0.37
#